data_AF-Q823Q4-F1
#
_entry.id   AF-Q823Q4-F1
#
_cell.length_a   1.000
_cell.length_b   1.000
_cell.length_c   1.000
_cell.angle_alpha   90.00
_cell.angle_beta   90.00
_cell.angle_gamma   90.00
#
_symmetry.space_group_name_H-M   'P 1'
#
loop_
_entity.id
_entity.type
_entity.pdbx_description
1 polymer ?
#
loop_
_entity_poly.entity_id
_entity_poly.type
_entity_poly.pdbx_seq_one_letter_code
_entity_poly.pdbx_strand_id
1 'polypeptide(L)'
;MTLTPIPPDQKVVFLLPWDSYRANLILRTTVCFAISVLTCLGMIALMSYAILYGNWLIFGISLGMILLLISVALILDLPIKNNFFGTSLTQEISQDISNLGVESIEKFRVAFGNIRNTFIPHMRDLNNKLQNDYDTAISTKETQIHNLSKNLDSMVNDKRQEYALWQENSPLSSQALTLKEQLNHWDKIEQKSSPKK
;
A
#
# COMPACT_ATOMS: atom_id res chain seq x y z
N MET A 1 70.07 33.39 -40.52
CA MET A 1 69.28 33.95 -39.40
C MET A 1 68.69 32.79 -38.61
N THR A 2 69.41 32.35 -37.59
CA THR A 2 69.04 31.26 -36.70
C THR A 2 68.57 31.88 -35.38
N LEU A 3 67.27 31.81 -35.12
CA LEU A 3 66.67 32.22 -33.85
C LEU A 3 66.91 31.11 -32.82
N THR A 4 67.73 31.42 -31.83
CA THR A 4 67.98 30.59 -30.64
C THR A 4 66.74 30.58 -29.72
N PRO A 5 66.37 29.43 -29.13
CA PRO A 5 65.26 29.35 -28.19
C PRO A 5 65.66 29.86 -26.80
N ILE A 6 64.72 30.60 -26.19
CA ILE A 6 64.79 31.17 -24.84
C ILE A 6 64.41 30.08 -23.81
N PRO A 7 65.12 29.93 -22.67
CA PRO A 7 64.76 28.95 -21.64
C PRO A 7 63.53 29.41 -20.83
N PRO A 8 62.65 28.49 -20.41
CA PRO A 8 61.46 28.83 -19.63
C PRO A 8 61.81 29.06 -18.16
N ASP A 9 61.21 30.09 -17.61
CA ASP A 9 61.30 30.54 -16.23
C ASP A 9 61.14 29.42 -15.19
N GLN A 10 62.04 29.47 -14.23
CA GLN A 10 62.14 28.67 -13.03
C GLN A 10 60.99 29.02 -12.06
N LYS A 11 59.79 28.45 -12.24
CA LYS A 11 58.79 28.39 -11.17
C LYS A 11 59.19 27.29 -10.19
N VAL A 12 59.95 27.67 -9.17
CA VAL A 12 60.22 26.82 -8.00
C VAL A 12 58.90 26.68 -7.24
N VAL A 13 58.08 25.71 -7.65
CA VAL A 13 56.92 25.27 -6.88
C VAL A 13 57.48 24.58 -5.64
N PHE A 14 57.32 25.23 -4.48
CA PHE A 14 57.57 24.66 -3.17
C PHE A 14 56.62 23.47 -2.96
N LEU A 15 57.00 22.31 -3.50
CA LEU A 15 56.38 21.02 -3.21
C LEU A 15 56.80 20.63 -1.79
N LEU A 16 56.14 21.20 -0.77
CA LEU A 16 56.07 20.48 0.50
C LEU A 16 55.45 19.11 0.18
N PRO A 17 56.13 18.00 0.53
CA PRO A 17 55.71 16.68 0.09
C PRO A 17 54.33 16.41 0.66
N TRP A 18 53.39 16.14 -0.24
CA TRP A 18 52.00 15.79 0.05
C TRP A 18 51.86 14.76 1.19
N ASP A 19 52.85 13.89 1.35
CA ASP A 19 52.94 12.91 2.44
C ASP A 19 53.11 13.52 3.83
N SER A 20 53.87 14.62 3.98
CA SER A 20 53.98 15.34 5.25
C SER A 20 52.68 16.06 5.61
N TYR A 21 51.95 16.57 4.61
CA TYR A 21 50.62 17.15 4.82
C TYR A 21 49.60 16.09 5.26
N ARG A 22 49.60 14.92 4.62
CA ARG A 22 48.73 13.79 4.96
C ARG A 22 49.00 13.25 6.37
N ALA A 23 50.27 13.07 6.74
CA ALA A 23 50.65 12.61 8.08
C ALA A 23 50.21 13.61 9.17
N ASN A 24 50.41 14.91 8.95
CA ASN A 24 49.95 15.96 9.86
C ASN A 24 48.42 16.04 9.96
N LEU A 25 47.70 15.81 8.85
CA LEU A 25 46.25 15.77 8.84
C LEU A 25 45.71 14.58 9.65
N ILE A 26 46.25 13.39 9.44
CA ILE A 26 45.88 12.18 10.19
C ILE A 26 46.16 12.38 11.68
N LEU A 27 47.36 12.85 12.03
CA LEU A 27 47.74 13.10 13.42
C LEU A 27 46.79 14.09 14.08
N ARG A 28 46.45 15.20 13.41
CA ARG A 28 45.49 16.19 13.91
C ARG A 28 44.09 15.60 14.10
N THR A 29 43.62 14.79 13.17
CA THR A 29 42.32 14.12 13.28
C THR A 29 42.30 13.10 14.42
N THR A 30 43.34 12.28 14.56
CA THR A 30 43.45 11.30 15.64
C THR A 30 43.51 11.98 17.01
N VAL A 31 44.24 13.10 17.13
CA VAL A 31 44.28 13.91 18.35
C VAL A 31 42.90 14.52 18.66
N CYS A 32 42.22 15.11 17.68
CA CYS A 32 40.86 15.64 17.86
C CYS A 32 39.87 14.55 18.27
N PHE A 33 39.96 13.36 17.66
CA PHE A 33 39.12 12.22 18.01
C PHE A 33 39.37 11.75 19.44
N ALA A 34 40.65 11.60 19.84
CA ALA A 34 41.01 11.21 21.19
C ALA A 34 40.50 12.22 22.24
N ILE A 35 40.64 13.52 21.96
CA ILE A 35 40.11 14.59 22.83
C ILE A 35 38.57 14.50 22.89
N SER A 36 37.90 14.27 21.76
CA SER A 36 36.44 14.15 21.71
C SER A 36 35.91 12.93 22.48
N VAL A 37 36.61 11.80 22.44
CA VAL A 37 36.24 10.60 23.21
C VAL A 37 36.45 10.86 24.70
N LEU A 38 37.57 11.50 25.08
CA LEU A 38 37.87 11.84 26.46
C LEU A 38 36.83 12.82 27.05
N THR A 39 36.42 13.83 26.27
CA THR A 39 35.38 14.77 26.70
C THR A 39 34.02 14.10 26.79
N CYS A 40 33.63 13.23 25.84
CA CYS A 40 32.39 12.46 25.95
C CYS A 40 32.35 11.59 27.22
N LEU A 41 33.45 10.90 27.57
CA LEU A 41 33.54 10.11 28.80
C LEU A 41 33.36 10.99 30.06
N GLY A 42 34.00 12.17 30.08
CA GLY A 42 33.82 13.14 31.17
C GLY A 42 32.39 13.66 31.28
N MET A 43 31.73 13.92 30.14
CA MET A 43 30.35 14.39 30.11
C MET A 43 29.35 13.31 30.52
N ILE A 44 29.62 12.03 30.22
CA ILE A 44 28.81 10.90 30.69
C ILE A 44 28.93 10.73 32.21
N ALA A 45 30.12 10.92 32.77
CA ALA A 45 30.32 10.90 34.23
C ALA A 45 29.56 12.06 34.90
N LEU A 46 29.63 13.28 34.33
CA LEU A 46 28.87 14.44 34.80
C LEU A 46 27.35 14.25 34.66
N MET A 47 26.89 13.63 33.57
CA MET A 47 25.49 13.27 33.35
C MET A 47 25.01 12.30 34.44
N SER A 48 25.83 11.27 34.74
CA SER A 48 25.53 10.28 35.77
C SER A 48 25.49 10.90 37.17
N TYR A 49 26.41 11.83 37.46
CA TYR A 49 26.41 12.62 38.70
C TYR A 49 25.17 13.53 38.80
N ALA A 50 24.79 14.21 37.71
CA ALA A 50 23.65 15.13 37.70
C ALA A 50 22.31 14.41 37.97
N ILE A 51 22.16 13.16 37.50
CA ILE A 51 20.98 12.33 37.78
C ILE A 51 20.90 11.99 39.27
N LEU A 52 22.03 11.61 39.89
CA LEU A 52 22.08 11.23 41.31
C LEU A 52 21.73 12.39 42.26
N TYR A 53 22.09 13.63 41.89
CA TYR A 53 21.80 14.84 42.68
C TYR A 53 20.54 15.58 42.22
N GLY A 54 19.76 15.02 41.29
CA GLY A 54 18.50 15.60 40.82
C GLY A 54 18.63 16.92 40.05
N ASN A 55 19.82 17.25 39.53
CA ASN A 55 20.07 18.49 38.82
C ASN A 55 19.85 18.33 37.31
N TRP A 56 18.59 18.44 36.89
CA TRP A 56 18.15 18.26 35.50
C TRP A 56 18.76 19.26 34.50
N LEU A 57 19.19 20.43 34.96
CA LEU A 57 19.78 21.47 34.11
C LEU A 57 21.19 21.05 33.65
N ILE A 58 22.01 20.53 34.57
CA ILE A 58 23.34 19.98 34.26
C ILE A 58 23.23 18.73 33.38
N PHE A 59 22.20 17.91 33.59
CA PHE A 59 21.89 16.78 32.73
C PHE A 59 21.59 17.23 31.28
N GLY A 60 20.73 18.25 31.10
CA GLY A 60 20.42 18.79 29.78
C GLY A 60 21.64 19.38 29.06
N ILE A 61 22.49 20.13 29.77
CA ILE A 61 23.72 20.71 29.20
C ILE A 61 24.70 19.60 28.78
N SER A 62 24.85 18.56 29.61
CA SER A 62 25.77 17.47 29.30
C SER A 62 25.34 16.65 28.09
N LEU A 63 24.04 16.36 27.97
CA LEU A 63 23.46 15.73 26.79
C LEU A 63 23.66 16.57 25.52
N GLY A 64 23.40 17.88 25.62
CA GLY A 64 23.55 18.81 24.49
C GLY A 64 24.98 18.88 23.96
N MET A 65 25.97 18.90 24.86
CA MET A 65 27.38 18.91 24.49
C MET A 65 27.81 17.60 23.81
N ILE A 66 27.31 16.45 24.26
CA ILE A 66 27.58 15.15 23.62
C ILE A 66 27.02 15.12 22.20
N LEU A 67 25.78 15.59 21.99
CA LEU A 67 25.16 15.66 20.67
C LEU A 67 25.92 16.59 19.70
N LEU A 68 26.38 17.74 20.21
CA LEU A 68 27.16 18.70 19.41
C LEU A 68 28.52 18.09 19.00
N LEU A 69 29.21 17.42 19.93
CA LEU A 69 30.47 16.73 19.66
C LEU A 69 30.32 15.61 18.62
N ILE A 70 29.24 14.82 18.70
CA ILE A 70 28.93 13.77 17.71
C ILE A 70 28.67 14.41 16.33
N SER A 71 27.93 15.51 16.28
CA SER A 71 27.64 16.22 15.03
C SER A 71 28.91 16.77 14.38
N VAL A 72 29.80 17.37 15.17
CA VAL A 72 31.11 17.86 14.70
C VAL A 72 31.99 16.70 14.21
N ALA A 73 31.98 15.55 14.91
CA ALA A 73 32.72 14.36 14.50
C ALA A 73 32.23 13.81 13.15
N LEU A 74 30.92 13.76 12.92
CA LEU A 74 30.35 13.33 11.64
C LEU A 74 30.74 14.28 10.50
N ILE A 75 30.73 15.59 10.74
CA ILE A 75 31.13 16.60 9.75
C ILE A 75 32.63 16.50 9.42
N LEU A 76 33.47 16.14 10.39
CA LEU A 76 34.92 15.94 10.17
C LEU A 76 35.24 14.62 9.45
N ASP A 77 34.47 13.56 9.69
CA ASP A 77 34.70 12.25 9.06
C ASP A 77 34.30 12.23 7.57
N LEU A 78 33.24 12.97 7.20
CA LEU A 78 32.75 13.13 5.82
C LEU A 78 33.82 13.61 4.79
N PRO A 79 34.58 14.70 5.03
CA PRO A 79 35.60 15.17 4.09
C PRO A 79 36.87 14.32 4.11
N ILE A 80 37.19 13.65 5.22
CA ILE A 80 38.38 12.78 5.33
C ILE A 80 38.16 11.51 4.51
N LYS A 81 36.98 10.89 4.60
CA LYS A 81 36.63 9.72 3.79
C LYS A 81 36.59 10.03 2.29
N ASN A 82 36.12 11.22 1.91
CA ASN A 82 36.04 11.64 0.51
C ASN A 82 37.43 11.90 -0.13
N ASN A 83 38.41 12.36 0.67
CA ASN A 83 39.79 12.58 0.19
C ASN A 83 40.70 11.34 0.31
N PHE A 84 40.42 10.41 1.22
CA PHE A 84 41.23 9.19 1.41
C PHE A 84 40.86 8.04 0.45
N PHE A 85 39.58 7.92 0.09
CA PHE A 85 39.04 6.86 -0.79
C PHE A 85 38.76 7.34 -2.21
N GLY A 86 39.53 8.34 -2.68
CA GLY A 86 39.40 9.01 -3.97
C GLY A 86 38.52 8.27 -4.99
N THR A 87 37.31 8.79 -5.20
CA THR A 87 36.38 8.44 -6.29
C THR A 87 35.87 7.00 -6.42
N SER A 88 36.52 5.96 -5.85
CA SER A 88 36.12 4.56 -6.05
C SER A 88 34.92 4.16 -5.20
N LEU A 89 34.91 4.50 -3.89
CA LEU A 89 33.83 4.07 -3.00
C LEU A 89 32.49 4.72 -3.38
N THR A 90 32.50 6.00 -3.78
CA THR A 90 31.29 6.71 -4.17
C THR A 90 30.79 6.24 -5.55
N GLN A 91 31.69 5.89 -6.48
CA GLN A 91 31.31 5.27 -7.75
C GLN A 91 30.75 3.86 -7.55
N GLU A 92 31.38 3.03 -6.71
CA GLU A 92 30.90 1.69 -6.38
C GLU A 92 29.53 1.75 -5.68
N ILE A 93 29.35 2.62 -4.69
CA ILE A 93 28.04 2.81 -4.03
C ILE A 93 27.02 3.37 -5.01
N SER A 94 27.39 4.33 -5.87
CA SER A 94 26.48 4.86 -6.89
C SER A 94 26.08 3.80 -7.92
N GLN A 95 27.00 2.91 -8.29
CA GLN A 95 26.77 1.84 -9.25
C GLN A 95 25.95 0.70 -8.62
N ASP A 96 26.19 0.38 -7.35
CA ASP A 96 25.42 -0.61 -6.60
C ASP A 96 23.99 -0.12 -6.32
N ILE A 97 23.81 1.15 -5.95
CA ILE A 97 22.49 1.80 -5.83
C ILE A 97 21.77 1.82 -7.19
N SER A 98 22.49 2.11 -8.28
CA SER A 98 21.93 2.10 -9.62
C SER A 98 21.48 0.69 -10.04
N ASN A 99 22.29 -0.34 -9.77
CA ASN A 99 21.97 -1.72 -10.08
C ASN A 99 20.80 -2.26 -9.25
N LEU A 100 20.77 -1.97 -7.94
CA LEU A 100 19.63 -2.29 -7.06
C LEU A 100 18.35 -1.56 -7.51
N GLY A 101 18.48 -0.32 -7.96
CA GLY A 101 17.40 0.46 -8.57
C GLY A 101 16.85 -0.21 -9.83
N VAL A 102 17.72 -0.63 -10.75
CA VAL A 102 17.31 -1.32 -11.99
C VAL A 102 16.65 -2.66 -11.69
N GLU A 103 17.19 -3.46 -10.76
CA GLU A 103 16.62 -4.75 -10.40
C GLU A 103 15.23 -4.59 -9.75
N SER A 104 15.06 -3.62 -8.86
CA SER A 104 13.76 -3.34 -8.24
C SER A 104 12.74 -2.83 -9.25
N ILE A 105 13.13 -1.93 -10.17
CA ILE A 105 12.27 -1.45 -11.25
C ILE A 105 11.86 -2.61 -12.18
N GLU A 106 12.77 -3.53 -12.50
CA GLU A 106 12.46 -4.69 -13.33
C GLU A 106 11.49 -5.65 -12.64
N LYS A 107 11.67 -5.92 -11.34
CA LYS A 107 10.72 -6.71 -10.54
C LYS A 107 9.34 -6.05 -10.49
N PHE A 108 9.28 -4.74 -10.30
CA PHE A 108 8.01 -4.00 -10.36
C PHE A 108 7.39 -4.06 -11.75
N ARG A 109 8.17 -3.92 -12.83
CA ARG A 109 7.70 -4.01 -14.21
C ARG A 109 7.10 -5.38 -14.51
N VAL A 110 7.75 -6.46 -14.10
CA VAL A 110 7.25 -7.84 -14.26
C VAL A 110 5.97 -8.05 -13.44
N ALA A 111 5.95 -7.60 -12.18
CA ALA A 111 4.77 -7.68 -11.34
C ALA A 111 3.58 -6.91 -11.94
N PHE A 112 3.81 -5.69 -12.44
CA PHE A 112 2.80 -4.88 -13.11
C PHE A 112 2.35 -5.52 -14.43
N GLY A 113 3.27 -6.15 -15.16
CA GLY A 113 2.98 -6.95 -16.35
C GLY A 113 2.05 -8.12 -16.03
N ASN A 114 2.32 -8.85 -14.95
CA ASN A 114 1.48 -9.97 -14.49
C ASN A 114 0.10 -9.50 -14.00
N ILE A 115 0.03 -8.39 -13.26
CA ILE A 115 -1.25 -7.81 -12.83
C ILE A 115 -2.07 -7.41 -14.06
N ARG A 116 -1.46 -6.71 -15.02
CA ARG A 116 -2.14 -6.22 -16.21
C ARG A 116 -2.61 -7.36 -17.12
N ASN A 117 -1.75 -8.35 -17.36
CA ASN A 117 -1.99 -9.36 -18.38
C ASN A 117 -2.73 -10.58 -17.84
N THR A 118 -2.69 -10.85 -16.53
CA THR A 118 -3.28 -12.05 -15.94
C THR A 118 -4.40 -11.70 -14.96
N PHE A 119 -4.12 -10.80 -14.01
CA PHE A 119 -5.07 -10.51 -12.94
C PHE A 119 -6.29 -9.71 -13.42
N ILE A 120 -6.08 -8.65 -14.21
CA ILE A 120 -7.19 -7.83 -14.73
C ILE A 120 -8.15 -8.64 -15.61
N PRO A 121 -7.68 -9.45 -16.58
CA PRO A 121 -8.58 -10.29 -17.37
C PRO A 121 -9.33 -11.32 -16.51
N HIS A 122 -8.64 -12.00 -15.59
CA HIS A 122 -9.28 -12.98 -14.72
C HIS A 122 -10.39 -12.37 -13.85
N MET A 123 -10.16 -11.17 -13.31
CA MET A 123 -11.19 -10.44 -12.55
C MET A 123 -12.38 -10.03 -13.43
N ARG A 124 -12.12 -9.65 -14.69
CA ARG A 124 -13.19 -9.34 -15.66
C ARG A 124 -14.01 -10.58 -16.00
N ASP A 125 -13.35 -11.71 -16.25
CA ASP A 125 -14.01 -12.96 -16.60
C ASP A 125 -14.84 -13.49 -15.42
N LEU A 126 -14.31 -13.39 -14.20
CA LEU A 126 -15.04 -13.73 -12.99
C LEU A 126 -16.30 -12.86 -12.82
N ASN A 127 -16.18 -11.55 -13.04
CA ASN A 127 -17.31 -10.63 -12.94
C ASN A 127 -18.39 -10.95 -13.99
N ASN A 128 -17.99 -11.19 -15.24
CA ASN A 128 -18.90 -11.57 -16.32
C ASN A 128 -19.60 -12.90 -16.01
N LYS A 129 -18.88 -13.87 -15.45
CA LYS A 129 -19.45 -15.15 -15.04
C LYS A 129 -20.49 -14.97 -13.93
N LEU A 130 -20.16 -14.24 -12.86
CA LEU A 130 -21.11 -13.98 -11.78
C LEU A 130 -22.38 -13.31 -12.30
N GLN A 131 -22.24 -12.29 -13.15
CA GLN A 131 -23.38 -11.57 -13.71
C GLN A 131 -24.28 -12.50 -14.53
N ASN A 132 -23.69 -13.35 -15.39
CA ASN A 132 -24.44 -14.31 -16.18
C ASN A 132 -25.14 -15.39 -15.32
N ASP A 133 -24.49 -15.86 -14.25
CA ASP A 133 -25.08 -16.82 -13.32
C ASP A 133 -26.29 -16.21 -12.59
N TYR A 134 -26.20 -14.93 -12.19
CA TYR A 134 -27.33 -14.20 -11.61
C TYR A 134 -28.48 -14.01 -12.60
N ASP A 135 -28.20 -13.58 -13.82
CA ASP A 135 -29.22 -13.37 -14.85
C ASP A 135 -29.94 -14.68 -15.18
N THR A 136 -29.19 -15.79 -15.27
CA THR A 136 -29.74 -17.13 -15.48
C THR A 136 -30.63 -17.57 -14.32
N ALA A 137 -30.19 -17.35 -13.08
CA ALA A 137 -30.97 -17.68 -11.88
C ALA A 137 -32.26 -16.86 -11.77
N ILE A 138 -32.20 -15.56 -12.11
CA ILE A 138 -33.36 -14.68 -12.16
C ILE A 138 -34.34 -15.16 -13.23
N SER A 139 -33.87 -15.36 -14.47
CA SER A 139 -34.71 -15.85 -15.57
C SER A 139 -35.38 -17.20 -15.26
N THR A 140 -34.66 -18.10 -14.61
CA THR A 140 -35.20 -19.39 -14.17
C THR A 140 -36.31 -19.20 -13.13
N LYS A 141 -36.10 -18.34 -12.13
CA LYS A 141 -37.10 -18.04 -11.11
C LYS A 141 -38.32 -17.33 -11.70
N GLU A 142 -38.14 -16.40 -12.63
CA GLU A 142 -39.23 -15.74 -13.34
C GLU A 142 -40.08 -16.76 -14.11
N THR A 143 -39.43 -17.70 -14.80
CA THR A 143 -40.12 -18.79 -15.51
C THR A 143 -40.89 -19.68 -14.54
N GLN A 144 -40.31 -20.02 -13.39
CA GLN A 144 -40.99 -20.79 -12.34
C GLN A 144 -42.19 -20.05 -11.77
N ILE A 145 -42.07 -18.76 -11.47
CA ILE A 145 -43.16 -17.92 -11.00
C ILE A 145 -44.27 -17.84 -12.05
N HIS A 146 -43.92 -17.64 -13.32
CA HIS A 146 -44.90 -17.60 -14.41
C HIS A 146 -45.64 -18.93 -14.56
N ASN A 147 -44.93 -20.06 -14.50
CA ASN A 147 -45.55 -21.39 -14.53
C ASN A 147 -46.44 -21.65 -13.32
N LEU A 148 -46.02 -21.25 -12.12
CA LEU A 148 -46.84 -21.36 -10.91
C LEU A 148 -48.10 -20.50 -11.00
N SER A 149 -47.98 -19.26 -11.51
CA SER A 149 -49.13 -18.39 -11.76
C SER A 149 -50.11 -19.03 -12.73
N LYS A 150 -49.63 -19.55 -13.87
CA LYS A 150 -50.47 -20.22 -14.86
C LYS A 150 -51.16 -21.47 -14.30
N ASN A 151 -50.45 -22.27 -13.51
CA ASN A 151 -51.02 -23.46 -12.87
C ASN A 151 -52.08 -23.08 -11.83
N LEU A 152 -51.85 -22.01 -11.09
CA LEU A 152 -52.81 -21.47 -10.13
C LEU A 152 -54.07 -20.95 -10.83
N ASP A 153 -53.92 -20.19 -11.92
CA ASP A 153 -55.04 -19.70 -12.74
C ASP A 153 -55.88 -20.87 -13.29
N SER A 154 -55.21 -21.93 -13.76
CA SER A 154 -55.89 -23.16 -14.20
C SER A 154 -56.68 -23.80 -13.07
N MET A 155 -56.07 -23.96 -11.88
CA MET A 155 -56.72 -24.57 -10.73
C MET A 155 -57.92 -23.75 -10.23
N VAL A 156 -57.80 -22.42 -10.21
CA VAL A 156 -58.91 -21.52 -9.87
C VAL A 156 -60.02 -21.66 -10.89
N ASN A 157 -59.70 -21.74 -12.18
CA ASN A 157 -60.70 -21.94 -13.23
C ASN A 157 -61.41 -23.30 -13.10
N ASP A 158 -60.68 -24.37 -12.80
CA ASP A 158 -61.26 -25.70 -12.54
C ASP A 158 -62.22 -25.65 -11.34
N LYS A 159 -61.84 -24.96 -10.26
CA LYS A 159 -62.73 -24.76 -9.10
C LYS A 159 -63.94 -23.89 -9.40
N ARG A 160 -63.83 -22.90 -10.28
CA ARG A 160 -64.97 -22.10 -10.75
C ARG A 160 -65.94 -22.94 -11.59
N GLN A 161 -65.43 -23.84 -12.43
CA GLN A 161 -66.27 -24.78 -13.18
C GLN A 161 -66.96 -25.79 -12.26
N GLU A 162 -66.23 -26.36 -11.29
CA GLU A 162 -66.79 -27.24 -10.28
C GLU A 162 -67.93 -26.53 -9.51
N TYR A 163 -67.71 -25.28 -9.09
CA TYR A 163 -68.74 -24.47 -8.45
C TYR A 163 -69.97 -24.28 -9.34
N ALA A 164 -69.81 -23.99 -10.63
CA ALA A 164 -70.93 -23.83 -11.55
C ALA A 164 -71.80 -25.10 -11.64
N LEU A 165 -71.16 -26.28 -11.69
CA LEU A 165 -71.85 -27.58 -11.68
C LEU A 165 -72.62 -27.81 -10.37
N TRP A 166 -72.03 -27.46 -9.23
CA TRP A 166 -72.71 -27.57 -7.93
C TRP A 166 -73.86 -26.57 -7.78
N GLN A 167 -73.73 -25.38 -8.35
CA GLN A 167 -74.78 -24.37 -8.33
C GLN A 167 -76.01 -24.81 -9.13
N GLU A 168 -75.81 -25.53 -10.24
CA GLU A 168 -76.90 -26.08 -11.06
C GLU A 168 -77.58 -27.28 -10.40
N ASN A 169 -76.79 -28.19 -9.80
CA ASN A 169 -77.30 -29.45 -9.28
C ASN A 169 -77.75 -29.39 -7.81
N SER A 170 -77.15 -28.55 -6.95
CA SER A 170 -77.39 -28.51 -5.51
C SER A 170 -76.92 -27.18 -4.85
N PRO A 171 -77.63 -26.06 -5.09
CA PRO A 171 -77.19 -24.70 -4.73
C PRO A 171 -77.14 -24.41 -3.22
N LEU A 172 -77.87 -25.18 -2.41
CA LEU A 172 -77.90 -25.05 -0.94
C LEU A 172 -77.02 -26.07 -0.23
N SER A 173 -76.24 -26.86 -0.98
CA SER A 173 -75.32 -27.81 -0.35
C SER A 173 -74.23 -27.05 0.43
N SER A 174 -73.83 -27.60 1.58
CA SER A 174 -72.76 -27.03 2.39
C SER A 174 -71.45 -26.89 1.59
N GLN A 175 -71.21 -27.79 0.63
CA GLN A 175 -70.03 -27.78 -0.25
C GLN A 175 -70.08 -26.64 -1.27
N ALA A 176 -71.25 -26.33 -1.85
CA ALA A 176 -71.40 -25.20 -2.77
C ALA A 176 -71.18 -23.86 -2.06
N LEU A 177 -71.71 -23.72 -0.84
CA LEU A 177 -71.57 -22.49 -0.04
C LEU A 177 -70.13 -22.25 0.39
N THR A 178 -69.40 -23.28 0.84
CA THR A 178 -67.99 -23.13 1.23
C THR A 178 -67.09 -22.82 0.04
N LEU A 179 -67.32 -23.47 -1.11
CA LEU A 179 -66.56 -23.20 -2.34
C LEU A 179 -66.79 -21.76 -2.85
N LYS A 180 -68.03 -21.26 -2.74
CA LYS A 180 -68.38 -19.86 -3.04
C LYS A 180 -67.63 -18.86 -2.15
N GLU A 181 -67.56 -19.12 -0.85
CA GLU A 181 -66.82 -18.27 0.09
C GLU A 181 -65.33 -18.26 -0.22
N GLN A 182 -64.75 -19.41 -0.55
CA GLN A 182 -63.33 -19.53 -0.93
C GLN A 182 -63.02 -18.76 -2.22
N LEU A 183 -63.85 -18.88 -3.26
CA LEU A 183 -63.70 -18.11 -4.50
C LEU A 183 -63.84 -16.60 -4.27
N ASN A 184 -64.83 -16.17 -3.49
CA ASN A 184 -65.00 -14.76 -3.12
C ASN A 184 -63.82 -14.21 -2.31
N HIS A 185 -63.18 -15.05 -1.48
CA HIS A 185 -61.97 -14.67 -0.76
C HIS A 185 -60.78 -14.52 -1.71
N TRP A 186 -60.63 -15.43 -2.68
CA TRP A 186 -59.61 -15.37 -3.72
C TRP A 186 -59.71 -14.08 -4.55
N ASP A 187 -60.91 -13.76 -5.04
CA ASP A 187 -61.14 -12.56 -5.87
C ASP A 187 -60.80 -11.27 -5.11
N LYS A 188 -61.01 -11.23 -3.79
CA LYS A 188 -60.60 -10.10 -2.93
C LYS A 188 -59.08 -9.98 -2.81
N ILE A 189 -58.36 -11.09 -2.77
CA ILE A 189 -56.89 -11.09 -2.72
C ILE A 189 -56.31 -10.63 -4.06
N GLU A 190 -56.88 -11.09 -5.18
CA GLU A 190 -56.47 -10.71 -6.52
C GLU A 190 -56.68 -9.20 -6.79
N GLN A 191 -57.82 -8.65 -6.37
CA GLN A 191 -58.10 -7.21 -6.46
C GLN A 191 -57.16 -6.35 -5.61
N LYS A 192 -56.66 -6.88 -4.48
CA LYS A 192 -55.72 -6.17 -3.60
C LYS A 192 -54.28 -6.22 -4.09
N SER A 193 -53.92 -7.24 -4.87
CA SER A 193 -52.56 -7.48 -5.37
C SER A 193 -52.30 -6.88 -6.76
N SER A 194 -53.33 -6.51 -7.51
CA SER A 194 -53.18 -5.67 -8.70
C SER A 194 -52.73 -4.25 -8.31
N PRO A 195 -51.55 -3.77 -8.75
CA PRO A 195 -51.17 -2.38 -8.51
C PRO A 195 -52.18 -1.47 -9.23
N LYS A 196 -52.69 -0.46 -8.52
CA LYS A 196 -53.39 0.66 -9.16
C LYS A 196 -52.41 1.27 -10.16
N LYS A 197 -52.73 1.15 -11.45
CA LYS A 197 -52.11 1.95 -12.52
C LYS A 197 -52.20 3.43 -12.18
#